data_AF-A0A945QXY6-F1
#
_entry.id   AF-A0A945QXY6-F1
#
_cell.length_a   1.000
_cell.length_b   1.000
_cell.length_c   1.000
_cell.angle_alpha   90.00
_cell.angle_beta   90.00
_cell.angle_gamma   90.00
#
_symmetry.space_group_name_H-M   'P 1'
#
loop_
_entity.id
_entity.type
_entity.pdbx_description
1 polymer ?
#
loop_
_entity_poly.entity_id
_entity_poly.type
_entity_poly.pdbx_seq_one_letter_code
_entity_poly.pdbx_strand_id
1 'polypeptide(L)'
;MVFDSATLVPEPEQLPSPGNLEGVELGLQHWRDAANRTDNSDLISFVEYTLQDNRIRRLLAAIFGNSPFLTHSLISDIAFAQRLFQEGPDTTLNSILASVAEDAIPGATTDTIMAVLRRARRRVALTVACADIAGLWNLNGITQALSLFAEQALQQAVGHLLYEGHQAGEIELPDCEHPQHSSGFFVLGMGKLGARELNYSSDIDLIILFDREVVRYVGARSPQQFFVRLARKLVRILEERTGDGYVFRTDLRLRPDPGSTPPALSTEAAETYYESTGQNWERAAMIKARPVAGDRVAGDRF
;
A
#
# COMPACT_ATOMS: atom_id res chain seq x y z
N MET A 1 2.17 -0.40 19.20
CA MET A 1 2.42 -1.83 19.50
C MET A 1 3.93 -1.99 19.46
N VAL A 2 4.56 -2.40 20.56
CA VAL A 2 6.01 -2.61 20.62
C VAL A 2 6.25 -4.03 20.13
N PHE A 3 6.83 -4.15 18.96
CA PHE A 3 7.22 -5.43 18.40
C PHE A 3 8.67 -5.71 18.80
N ASP A 4 8.90 -6.90 19.34
CA ASP A 4 10.20 -7.34 19.87
C ASP A 4 11.21 -7.59 18.72
N SER A 5 12.48 -7.26 18.92
CA SER A 5 13.52 -7.24 17.88
C SER A 5 14.05 -8.65 17.55
N ALA A 6 13.19 -9.52 17.04
CA ALA A 6 13.59 -10.87 16.63
C ALA A 6 14.16 -10.85 15.20
N THR A 7 15.41 -11.28 15.04
CA THR A 7 16.00 -11.62 13.73
C THR A 7 15.11 -12.61 12.97
N LEU A 8 15.05 -12.54 11.63
CA LEU A 8 14.24 -13.45 10.81
C LEU A 8 14.92 -14.84 10.77
N VAL A 9 14.77 -15.61 11.84
CA VAL A 9 15.34 -16.95 11.97
C VAL A 9 14.20 -17.93 12.22
N PRO A 10 13.72 -18.63 11.17
CA PRO A 10 12.56 -19.50 11.29
C PRO A 10 12.89 -20.79 12.04
N GLU A 11 11.88 -21.36 12.70
CA GLU A 11 11.94 -22.75 13.15
C GLU A 11 11.80 -23.68 11.92
N PRO A 12 12.84 -24.48 11.61
CA PRO A 12 12.92 -25.13 10.31
C PRO A 12 11.83 -26.19 10.07
N GLU A 13 11.26 -26.79 11.12
CA GLU A 13 10.23 -27.84 11.02
C GLU A 13 8.84 -27.30 10.61
N GLN A 14 8.60 -26.00 10.74
CA GLN A 14 7.31 -25.37 10.44
C GLN A 14 7.26 -24.77 9.02
N LEU A 15 8.39 -24.77 8.30
CA LEU A 15 8.48 -24.18 6.96
C LEU A 15 7.81 -25.07 5.89
N PRO A 16 7.06 -24.47 4.94
CA PRO A 16 6.48 -25.22 3.83
C PRO A 16 7.57 -25.81 2.94
N SER A 17 7.32 -27.01 2.41
CA SER A 17 8.23 -27.63 1.44
C SER A 17 8.21 -26.88 0.10
N PRO A 18 9.33 -26.84 -0.65
CA PRO A 18 9.35 -26.27 -1.98
C PRO A 18 8.53 -27.13 -2.95
N GLY A 19 7.56 -26.53 -3.65
CA GLY A 19 6.78 -27.20 -4.69
C GLY A 19 7.52 -27.39 -6.02
N ASN A 20 8.56 -26.60 -6.28
CA ASN A 20 9.39 -26.66 -7.48
C ASN A 20 10.89 -26.67 -7.12
N LEU A 21 11.53 -27.84 -7.24
CA LEU A 21 12.96 -28.02 -6.92
C LEU A 21 13.89 -27.31 -7.91
N GLU A 22 13.56 -27.29 -9.20
CA GLU A 22 14.33 -26.57 -10.22
C GLU A 22 14.28 -25.05 -9.95
N GLY A 23 13.12 -24.55 -9.50
CA GLY A 23 12.95 -23.16 -9.06
C GLY A 23 13.84 -22.82 -7.85
N VAL A 24 14.05 -23.77 -6.93
CA VAL A 24 14.98 -23.59 -5.80
C VAL A 24 16.42 -23.47 -6.28
N GLU A 25 16.87 -24.38 -7.15
CA GLU A 25 18.24 -24.37 -7.67
C GLU A 25 18.54 -23.07 -8.42
N LEU A 26 17.65 -22.67 -9.33
CA LEU A 26 17.78 -21.43 -10.08
C LEU A 26 17.70 -20.19 -9.18
N GLY A 27 16.80 -20.19 -8.19
CA GLY A 27 16.67 -19.10 -7.23
C GLY A 27 17.94 -18.90 -6.39
N LEU A 28 18.54 -19.98 -5.88
CA LEU A 28 19.80 -19.94 -5.12
C LEU A 28 20.96 -19.46 -5.99
N GLN A 29 21.02 -19.88 -7.25
CA GLN A 29 22.02 -19.39 -8.20
C GLN A 29 21.86 -17.88 -8.43
N HIS A 30 20.64 -17.43 -8.77
CA HIS A 30 20.39 -16.01 -9.00
C HIS A 30 20.62 -15.15 -7.76
N TRP A 31 20.36 -15.68 -6.56
CA TRP A 31 20.65 -15.01 -5.31
C TRP A 31 22.15 -14.70 -5.16
N ARG A 32 23.01 -15.70 -5.42
CA ARG A 32 24.46 -15.52 -5.44
C ARG A 32 24.91 -14.57 -6.55
N ASP A 33 24.40 -14.75 -7.77
CA ASP A 33 24.78 -13.93 -8.92
C ASP A 33 24.38 -12.46 -8.75
N ALA A 34 23.25 -12.21 -8.09
CA ALA A 34 22.81 -10.86 -7.81
C ALA A 34 23.72 -10.19 -6.77
N ALA A 35 24.18 -10.92 -5.75
CA ALA A 35 25.12 -10.40 -4.75
C ALA A 35 26.47 -10.03 -5.38
N ASN A 36 27.00 -10.93 -6.22
CA ASN A 36 28.25 -10.69 -6.94
C ASN A 36 28.17 -9.48 -7.87
N ARG A 37 27.00 -9.21 -8.48
CA ARG A 37 26.78 -8.01 -9.31
C ARG A 37 26.79 -6.69 -8.55
N THR A 38 26.69 -6.71 -7.22
CA THR A 38 26.72 -5.46 -6.42
C THR A 38 28.13 -4.95 -6.16
N ASP A 39 29.16 -5.78 -6.36
CA ASP A 39 30.56 -5.53 -5.96
C ASP A 39 30.72 -5.10 -4.48
N ASN A 40 29.72 -5.36 -3.62
CA ASN A 40 29.72 -5.00 -2.21
C ASN A 40 30.07 -6.22 -1.35
N SER A 41 31.22 -6.16 -0.67
CA SER A 41 31.75 -7.27 0.15
C SER A 41 30.79 -7.70 1.27
N ASP A 42 30.05 -6.77 1.86
CA ASP A 42 29.14 -7.04 2.97
C ASP A 42 27.89 -7.77 2.48
N LEU A 43 27.37 -7.39 1.31
CA LEU A 43 26.23 -8.07 0.69
C LEU A 43 26.61 -9.47 0.19
N ILE A 44 27.80 -9.62 -0.39
CA ILE A 44 28.32 -10.93 -0.80
C ILE A 44 28.47 -11.84 0.42
N SER A 45 29.07 -11.34 1.50
CA SER A 45 29.26 -12.10 2.75
C SER A 45 27.92 -12.48 3.38
N PHE A 46 26.95 -11.58 3.37
CA PHE A 46 25.59 -11.86 3.82
C PHE A 46 24.95 -12.99 3.01
N VAL A 47 25.01 -12.93 1.68
CA VAL A 47 24.44 -13.97 0.81
C VAL A 47 25.11 -15.32 1.07
N GLU A 48 26.44 -15.38 1.14
CA GLU A 48 27.12 -16.66 1.45
C GLU A 48 26.74 -17.19 2.84
N TYR A 49 26.59 -16.32 3.85
CA TYR A 49 26.07 -16.71 5.15
C TYR A 49 24.65 -17.33 5.05
N THR A 50 23.73 -16.71 4.28
CA THR A 50 22.38 -17.25 4.11
C THR A 50 22.34 -18.64 3.45
N LEU A 51 23.36 -18.97 2.65
CA LEU A 51 23.48 -20.27 1.98
C LEU A 51 24.09 -21.36 2.88
N GLN A 52 24.79 -20.95 3.95
CA GLN A 52 25.42 -21.85 4.93
C GLN A 52 24.52 -22.14 6.14
N ASP A 53 23.72 -21.18 6.61
CA ASP A 53 22.76 -21.42 7.69
C ASP A 53 21.57 -22.26 7.18
N ASN A 54 21.43 -23.48 7.71
CA ASN A 54 20.39 -24.42 7.27
C ASN A 54 18.96 -23.89 7.43
N ARG A 55 18.68 -23.05 8.43
CA ARG A 55 17.32 -22.52 8.66
C ARG A 55 16.98 -21.48 7.62
N ILE A 56 17.90 -20.54 7.38
CA ILE A 56 17.75 -19.50 6.36
C ILE A 56 17.68 -20.12 4.97
N ARG A 57 18.57 -21.08 4.66
CA ARG A 57 18.55 -21.78 3.38
C ARG A 57 17.23 -22.50 3.12
N ARG A 58 16.61 -23.10 4.15
CA ARG A 58 15.28 -23.72 4.03
C ARG A 58 14.18 -22.70 3.75
N LEU A 59 14.24 -21.51 4.37
CA LEU A 59 13.32 -20.42 4.05
C LEU A 59 13.49 -19.93 2.61
N LEU A 60 14.73 -19.73 2.17
CA LEU A 60 15.02 -19.37 0.79
C LEU A 60 14.50 -20.44 -0.19
N ALA A 61 14.69 -21.72 0.11
CA ALA A 61 14.13 -22.80 -0.69
C ALA A 61 12.59 -22.77 -0.72
N ALA A 62 11.95 -22.56 0.43
CA ALA A 62 10.50 -22.42 0.51
C ALA A 62 9.98 -21.25 -0.34
N ILE A 63 10.69 -20.11 -0.34
CA ILE A 63 10.33 -18.95 -1.15
C ILE A 63 10.58 -19.23 -2.65
N PHE A 64 11.79 -19.67 -3.00
CA PHE A 64 12.20 -19.88 -4.39
C PHE A 64 11.41 -20.97 -5.10
N GLY A 65 11.04 -22.03 -4.37
CA GLY A 65 10.25 -23.13 -4.92
C GLY A 65 8.75 -22.87 -5.02
N ASN A 66 8.22 -21.82 -4.37
CA ASN A 66 6.77 -21.60 -4.30
C ASN A 66 6.29 -20.25 -4.83
N SER A 67 7.14 -19.22 -4.93
CA SER A 67 6.69 -17.88 -5.31
C SER A 67 7.70 -17.12 -6.18
N PRO A 68 7.51 -17.10 -7.52
CA PRO A 68 8.32 -16.30 -8.43
C PRO A 68 8.34 -14.80 -8.07
N PHE A 69 7.23 -14.29 -7.54
CA PHE A 69 7.12 -12.89 -7.10
C PHE A 69 8.04 -12.59 -5.90
N LEU A 70 8.06 -13.46 -4.89
CA LEU A 70 8.93 -13.28 -3.71
C LEU A 70 10.40 -13.52 -4.07
N THR A 71 10.69 -14.50 -4.94
CA THR A 71 12.02 -14.73 -5.52
C THR A 71 12.57 -13.47 -6.17
N HIS A 72 11.80 -12.88 -7.09
CA HIS A 72 12.19 -11.64 -7.74
C HIS A 72 12.38 -10.49 -6.72
N SER A 73 11.49 -10.39 -5.73
CA SER A 73 11.55 -9.34 -4.72
C SER A 73 12.84 -9.41 -3.89
N LEU A 74 13.26 -10.60 -3.46
CA LEU A 74 14.54 -10.82 -2.77
C LEU A 74 15.73 -10.42 -3.64
N ILE A 75 15.81 -10.98 -4.84
CA ILE A 75 16.95 -10.82 -5.75
C ILE A 75 17.10 -9.36 -6.22
N SER A 76 15.99 -8.66 -6.41
CA SER A 76 16.00 -7.27 -6.93
C SER A 76 16.51 -6.22 -5.93
N ASP A 77 16.55 -6.53 -4.63
CA ASP A 77 16.95 -5.58 -3.58
C ASP A 77 17.63 -6.31 -2.41
N ILE A 78 18.86 -6.78 -2.64
CA ILE A 78 19.65 -7.57 -1.67
C ILE A 78 19.92 -6.77 -0.39
N ALA A 79 20.17 -5.46 -0.52
CA ALA A 79 20.39 -4.60 0.64
C ALA A 79 19.13 -4.52 1.52
N PHE A 80 17.94 -4.47 0.91
CA PHE A 80 16.69 -4.57 1.67
C PHE A 80 16.52 -5.95 2.30
N ALA A 81 16.80 -7.03 1.57
CA ALA A 81 16.74 -8.38 2.10
C ALA A 81 17.69 -8.57 3.30
N GLN A 82 18.92 -8.06 3.23
CA GLN A 82 19.86 -8.08 4.36
C GLN A 82 19.26 -7.44 5.61
N ARG A 83 18.70 -6.23 5.48
CA ARG A 83 18.05 -5.56 6.62
C ARG A 83 16.88 -6.38 7.16
N LEU A 84 16.02 -6.92 6.30
CA LEU A 84 14.89 -7.76 6.73
C LEU A 84 15.36 -8.97 7.56
N PHE A 85 16.44 -9.63 7.14
CA PHE A 85 16.96 -10.79 7.86
C PHE A 85 17.63 -10.42 9.19
N GLN A 86 18.30 -9.27 9.25
CA GLN A 86 19.02 -8.79 10.43
C GLN A 86 18.12 -8.11 11.47
N GLU A 87 17.15 -7.31 11.04
CA GLU A 87 16.33 -6.47 11.91
C GLU A 87 14.96 -7.09 12.23
N GLY A 88 14.56 -8.12 11.48
CA GLY A 88 13.26 -8.77 11.63
C GLY A 88 12.12 -8.07 10.88
N PRO A 89 10.97 -8.75 10.74
CA PRO A 89 9.86 -8.24 9.95
C PRO A 89 9.20 -7.00 10.56
N ASP A 90 9.14 -6.90 11.89
CA ASP A 90 8.47 -5.79 12.56
C ASP A 90 9.21 -4.46 12.43
N THR A 91 10.52 -4.45 12.72
CA THR A 91 11.39 -3.29 12.51
C THR A 91 11.36 -2.86 11.05
N THR A 92 11.47 -3.84 10.14
CA THR A 92 11.47 -3.60 8.70
C THR A 92 10.15 -3.00 8.23
N LEU A 93 9.01 -3.54 8.66
CA LEU A 93 7.69 -3.00 8.32
C LEU A 93 7.57 -1.55 8.80
N ASN A 94 7.90 -1.27 10.06
CA ASN A 94 7.83 0.08 10.62
C ASN A 94 8.70 1.07 9.84
N SER A 95 9.91 0.67 9.43
CA SER A 95 10.79 1.50 8.60
C SER A 95 10.19 1.79 7.22
N ILE A 96 9.60 0.78 6.55
CA ILE A 96 8.92 0.98 5.26
C ILE A 96 7.73 1.93 5.43
N LEU A 97 6.89 1.69 6.43
CA LEU A 97 5.71 2.50 6.69
C LEU A 97 6.09 3.95 7.00
N ALA A 98 7.14 4.18 7.80
CA ALA A 98 7.65 5.52 8.08
C ALA A 98 8.14 6.23 6.81
N SER A 99 8.79 5.51 5.89
CA SER A 99 9.25 6.09 4.61
C SER A 99 8.14 6.50 3.64
N VAL A 100 6.89 6.04 3.88
CA VAL A 100 5.71 6.38 3.08
C VAL A 100 4.77 7.34 3.82
N ALA A 101 4.97 7.56 5.12
CA ALA A 101 4.04 8.31 5.97
C ALA A 101 4.06 9.83 5.75
N GLU A 102 4.92 10.37 4.90
CA GLU A 102 4.93 11.80 4.58
C GLU A 102 3.70 12.15 3.71
N ASP A 103 2.86 13.07 4.19
CA ASP A 103 1.62 13.50 3.53
C ASP A 103 1.88 14.09 2.13
N ALA A 104 3.02 14.76 1.97
CA ALA A 104 3.54 15.19 0.68
C ALA A 104 5.06 15.21 0.71
N ILE A 105 5.68 14.81 -0.41
CA ILE A 105 7.12 14.95 -0.60
C ILE A 105 7.32 16.27 -1.36
N PRO A 106 7.91 17.31 -0.75
CA PRO A 106 8.07 18.61 -1.40
C PRO A 106 8.80 18.50 -2.74
N GLY A 107 8.20 19.04 -3.80
CA GLY A 107 8.77 19.01 -5.16
C GLY A 107 8.73 17.65 -5.87
N ALA A 108 8.12 16.61 -5.27
CA ALA A 108 7.98 15.33 -5.93
C ALA A 108 7.02 15.40 -7.13
N THR A 109 7.35 14.65 -8.18
CA THR A 109 6.47 14.43 -9.32
C THR A 109 5.58 13.22 -9.08
N THR A 110 4.45 13.13 -9.79
CA THR A 110 3.58 11.95 -9.74
C THR A 110 4.34 10.64 -10.04
N ASP A 111 5.29 10.67 -10.98
CA ASP A 111 6.13 9.49 -11.29
C ASP A 111 7.03 9.10 -10.11
N THR A 112 7.53 10.08 -9.35
CA THR A 112 8.33 9.86 -8.13
C THR A 112 7.48 9.16 -7.07
N ILE A 113 6.27 9.68 -6.83
CA ILE A 113 5.29 9.07 -5.91
C ILE A 113 4.99 7.63 -6.33
N MET A 114 4.72 7.42 -7.63
CA MET A 114 4.44 6.10 -8.18
C MET A 114 5.57 5.10 -7.95
N ALA A 115 6.83 5.50 -8.17
CA ALA A 115 8.00 4.64 -7.96
C ALA A 115 8.19 4.30 -6.47
N VAL A 116 8.09 5.28 -5.58
CA VAL A 116 8.21 5.10 -4.11
C VAL A 116 7.18 4.10 -3.61
N LEU A 117 5.90 4.29 -3.93
CA LEU A 117 4.82 3.41 -3.47
C LEU A 117 4.95 1.98 -4.00
N ARG A 118 5.38 1.80 -5.25
CA ARG A 118 5.57 0.46 -5.85
C ARG A 118 6.73 -0.28 -5.20
N ARG A 119 7.84 0.41 -4.93
CA ARG A 119 8.98 -0.17 -4.20
C ARG A 119 8.58 -0.53 -2.77
N ALA A 120 7.86 0.36 -2.08
CA ALA A 120 7.34 0.11 -0.74
C ALA A 120 6.40 -1.10 -0.74
N ARG A 121 5.46 -1.20 -1.69
CA ARG A 121 4.55 -2.35 -1.83
C ARG A 121 5.29 -3.67 -1.96
N ARG A 122 6.35 -3.72 -2.79
CA ARG A 122 7.17 -4.93 -2.98
C ARG A 122 7.86 -5.33 -1.67
N ARG A 123 8.41 -4.36 -0.95
CA ARG A 123 9.09 -4.55 0.34
C ARG A 123 8.12 -4.99 1.44
N VAL A 124 6.94 -4.39 1.53
CA VAL A 124 5.88 -4.82 2.46
C VAL A 124 5.45 -6.24 2.15
N ALA A 125 5.16 -6.57 0.89
CA ALA A 125 4.74 -7.91 0.50
C ALA A 125 5.80 -8.97 0.85
N LEU A 126 7.08 -8.68 0.61
CA LEU A 126 8.17 -9.56 1.00
C LEU A 126 8.28 -9.71 2.52
N THR A 127 8.22 -8.61 3.27
CA THR A 127 8.29 -8.59 4.74
C THR A 127 7.17 -9.42 5.37
N VAL A 128 5.93 -9.15 4.96
CA VAL A 128 4.73 -9.85 5.45
C VAL A 128 4.80 -11.33 5.11
N ALA A 129 5.16 -11.68 3.87
CA ALA A 129 5.27 -13.08 3.44
C ALA A 129 6.37 -13.83 4.18
N CYS A 130 7.53 -13.20 4.43
CA CYS A 130 8.59 -13.81 5.24
C CYS A 130 8.12 -14.06 6.68
N ALA A 131 7.41 -13.11 7.28
CA ALA A 131 6.87 -13.26 8.64
C ALA A 131 5.82 -14.38 8.72
N ASP A 132 4.95 -14.47 7.71
CA ASP A 132 3.91 -15.51 7.58
C ASP A 132 4.54 -16.90 7.39
N ILE A 133 5.42 -17.06 6.40
CA ILE A 133 6.10 -18.33 6.10
C ILE A 133 6.94 -18.81 7.29
N ALA A 134 7.59 -17.89 8.00
CA ALA A 134 8.38 -18.19 9.18
C ALA A 134 7.55 -18.43 10.46
N GLY A 135 6.22 -18.28 10.41
CA GLY A 135 5.33 -18.44 11.56
C GLY A 135 5.45 -17.35 12.62
N LEU A 136 6.05 -16.20 12.29
CA LEU A 136 6.29 -15.10 13.22
C LEU A 136 5.05 -14.24 13.44
N TRP A 137 4.22 -14.08 12.40
CA TRP A 137 2.97 -13.33 12.49
C TRP A 137 1.77 -14.24 12.32
N ASN A 138 0.72 -13.97 13.11
CA ASN A 138 -0.58 -14.59 12.90
C ASN A 138 -1.39 -13.86 11.82
N LEU A 139 -2.54 -14.43 11.44
CA LEU A 139 -3.42 -13.87 10.43
C LEU A 139 -3.81 -12.41 10.69
N ASN A 140 -4.05 -12.03 11.95
CA ASN A 140 -4.39 -10.66 12.32
C ASN A 140 -3.21 -9.71 12.03
N GLY A 141 -2.00 -10.06 12.46
CA GLY A 141 -0.79 -9.28 12.16
C GLY A 141 -0.56 -9.09 10.66
N ILE A 142 -0.74 -10.15 9.88
CA ILE A 142 -0.60 -10.14 8.41
C ILE A 142 -1.61 -9.18 7.77
N THR A 143 -2.89 -9.35 8.08
CA THR A 143 -3.96 -8.54 7.47
C THR A 143 -3.88 -7.08 7.89
N GLN A 144 -3.54 -6.81 9.16
CA GLN A 144 -3.34 -5.48 9.69
C GLN A 144 -2.15 -4.77 9.01
N ALA A 145 -1.02 -5.47 8.79
CA ALA A 145 0.15 -4.90 8.10
C ALA A 145 -0.18 -4.49 6.65
N LEU A 146 -0.89 -5.36 5.92
CA LEU A 146 -1.31 -5.09 4.54
C LEU A 146 -2.29 -3.90 4.48
N SER A 147 -3.24 -3.84 5.42
CA SER A 147 -4.19 -2.73 5.53
C SER A 147 -3.53 -1.42 5.91
N LEU A 148 -2.57 -1.41 6.83
CA LEU A 148 -1.82 -0.20 7.20
C LEU A 148 -1.04 0.36 6.02
N PHE A 149 -0.36 -0.50 5.26
CA PHE A 149 0.33 -0.05 4.05
C PHE A 149 -0.63 0.53 3.01
N ALA A 150 -1.81 -0.08 2.82
CA ALA A 150 -2.82 0.45 1.91
C ALA A 150 -3.31 1.85 2.32
N GLU A 151 -3.57 2.06 3.62
CA GLU A 151 -3.93 3.37 4.17
C GLU A 151 -2.84 4.41 3.91
N GLN A 152 -1.58 4.11 4.21
CA GLN A 152 -0.48 5.06 4.02
C GLN A 152 -0.22 5.37 2.55
N ALA A 153 -0.30 4.38 1.66
CA ALA A 153 -0.17 4.60 0.23
C ALA A 153 -1.28 5.52 -0.32
N LEU A 154 -2.50 5.36 0.19
CA LEU A 154 -3.62 6.25 -0.14
C LEU A 154 -3.40 7.65 0.41
N GLN A 155 -2.98 7.79 1.66
CA GLN A 155 -2.68 9.08 2.29
C GLN A 155 -1.64 9.86 1.51
N GLN A 156 -0.51 9.23 1.19
CA GLN A 156 0.59 9.85 0.48
C GLN A 156 0.21 10.24 -0.97
N ALA A 157 -0.55 9.39 -1.66
CA ALA A 157 -1.06 9.73 -3.00
C ALA A 157 -2.09 10.87 -2.96
N VAL A 158 -2.98 10.89 -1.96
CA VAL A 158 -4.00 11.94 -1.80
C VAL A 158 -3.35 13.27 -1.44
N GLY A 159 -2.43 13.30 -0.46
CA GLY A 159 -1.76 14.52 -0.06
C GLY A 159 -0.92 15.12 -1.19
N HIS A 160 -0.23 14.29 -1.99
CA HIS A 160 0.43 14.72 -3.23
C HIS A 160 -0.54 15.39 -4.22
N LEU A 161 -1.69 14.77 -4.48
CA LEU A 161 -2.65 15.29 -5.45
C LEU A 161 -3.38 16.55 -4.99
N LEU A 162 -3.63 16.68 -3.69
CA LEU A 162 -4.19 17.90 -3.08
C LEU A 162 -3.17 19.04 -3.18
N TYR A 163 -1.90 18.77 -2.84
CA TYR A 163 -0.83 19.75 -3.00
C TYR A 163 -0.64 20.16 -4.47
N GLU A 164 -0.69 19.22 -5.42
CA GLU A 164 -0.66 19.53 -6.86
C GLU A 164 -1.83 20.45 -7.27
N GLY A 165 -3.03 20.18 -6.77
CA GLY A 165 -4.21 21.03 -6.99
C GLY A 165 -4.05 22.44 -6.44
N HIS A 166 -3.39 22.58 -5.29
CA HIS A 166 -3.06 23.87 -4.70
C HIS A 166 -2.08 24.67 -5.56
N GLN A 167 -0.98 24.04 -5.97
CA GLN A 167 0.04 24.65 -6.81
C GLN A 167 -0.50 25.06 -8.18
N ALA A 168 -1.51 24.35 -8.70
CA ALA A 168 -2.20 24.68 -9.94
C ALA A 168 -3.24 25.80 -9.79
N GLY A 169 -3.48 26.32 -8.58
CA GLY A 169 -4.50 27.34 -8.30
C GLY A 169 -5.92 26.82 -8.48
N GLU A 170 -6.18 25.52 -8.29
CA GLU A 170 -7.52 24.95 -8.34
C GLU A 170 -8.21 24.91 -6.96
N ILE A 171 -7.41 24.76 -5.89
CA ILE A 171 -7.87 24.76 -4.49
C ILE A 171 -6.91 25.55 -3.60
N GLU A 172 -7.39 26.05 -2.47
CA GLU A 172 -6.56 26.66 -1.43
C GLU A 172 -6.50 25.73 -0.22
N LEU A 173 -5.31 25.18 0.05
CA LEU A 173 -5.11 24.36 1.25
C LEU A 173 -4.91 25.26 2.47
N PRO A 174 -5.57 24.98 3.61
CA PRO A 174 -5.34 25.72 4.85
C PRO A 174 -3.91 25.57 5.38
N ASP A 175 -3.32 24.39 5.16
CA ASP A 175 -1.95 24.05 5.53
C ASP A 175 -1.34 23.18 4.42
N CYS A 176 -0.28 23.69 3.78
CA CYS A 176 0.42 22.99 2.71
C CYS A 176 1.37 21.90 3.20
N GLU A 177 1.79 21.94 4.47
CA GLU A 177 2.59 20.87 5.09
C GLU A 177 1.73 19.64 5.40
N HIS A 178 0.44 19.85 5.67
CA HIS A 178 -0.55 18.80 5.92
C HIS A 178 -1.74 18.92 4.95
N PRO A 179 -1.53 18.68 3.64
CA PRO A 179 -2.50 18.98 2.58
C PRO A 179 -3.83 18.23 2.72
N GLN A 180 -3.88 17.16 3.52
CA GLN A 180 -5.08 16.39 3.77
C GLN A 180 -5.99 17.05 4.82
N HIS A 181 -5.41 17.80 5.77
CA HIS A 181 -6.13 18.39 6.90
C HIS A 181 -7.04 19.53 6.45
N SER A 182 -8.32 19.49 6.84
CA SER A 182 -9.30 20.52 6.47
C SER A 182 -9.40 20.76 4.95
N SER A 183 -9.08 19.74 4.14
CA SER A 183 -9.16 19.82 2.68
C SER A 183 -10.58 19.61 2.18
N GLY A 184 -11.46 19.02 2.99
CA GLY A 184 -12.81 18.63 2.62
C GLY A 184 -12.87 17.46 1.64
N PHE A 185 -11.75 16.94 1.15
CA PHE A 185 -11.69 15.74 0.30
C PHE A 185 -11.31 14.53 1.12
N PHE A 186 -12.03 13.41 0.98
CA PHE A 186 -11.72 12.18 1.70
C PHE A 186 -12.05 10.92 0.91
N VAL A 187 -11.41 9.84 1.30
CA VAL A 187 -11.58 8.50 0.73
C VAL A 187 -12.05 7.56 1.82
N LEU A 188 -13.16 6.88 1.60
CA LEU A 188 -13.62 5.78 2.43
C LEU A 188 -13.05 4.48 1.89
N GLY A 189 -12.37 3.72 2.75
CA GLY A 189 -12.02 2.34 2.52
C GLY A 189 -13.22 1.48 2.85
N MET A 190 -13.59 0.61 1.92
CA MET A 190 -14.74 -0.27 2.02
C MET A 190 -14.30 -1.72 2.19
N GLY A 191 -15.26 -2.63 2.44
CA GLY A 191 -15.01 -4.06 2.44
C GLY A 191 -13.85 -4.47 3.35
N LYS A 192 -12.87 -5.18 2.79
CA LYS A 192 -11.69 -5.65 3.56
C LYS A 192 -10.78 -4.51 3.99
N LEU A 193 -10.60 -3.47 3.17
CA LEU A 193 -9.77 -2.32 3.55
C LEU A 193 -10.38 -1.58 4.73
N GLY A 194 -11.69 -1.30 4.65
CA GLY A 194 -12.43 -0.64 5.70
C GLY A 194 -12.37 -1.38 7.04
N ALA A 195 -12.53 -2.71 7.00
CA ALA A 195 -12.41 -3.59 8.16
C ALA A 195 -10.98 -3.95 8.59
N ARG A 196 -9.94 -3.50 7.87
CA ARG A 196 -8.52 -3.84 8.12
C ARG A 196 -8.20 -5.34 7.99
N GLU A 197 -8.82 -5.99 7.01
CA GLU A 197 -8.72 -7.42 6.74
C GLU A 197 -8.15 -7.70 5.33
N LEU A 198 -7.25 -6.86 4.82
CA LEU A 198 -6.67 -7.06 3.48
C LEU A 198 -5.84 -8.33 3.41
N ASN A 199 -5.90 -9.01 2.27
CA ASN A 199 -5.02 -10.14 1.93
C ASN A 199 -4.03 -9.75 0.82
N TYR A 200 -3.04 -10.63 0.54
CA TYR A 200 -1.91 -10.37 -0.36
C TYR A 200 -2.24 -9.81 -1.76
N SER A 201 -3.41 -10.15 -2.31
CA SER A 201 -3.84 -9.79 -3.67
C SER A 201 -5.21 -9.12 -3.70
N SER A 202 -5.62 -8.52 -2.57
CA SER A 202 -6.90 -7.82 -2.49
C SER A 202 -6.92 -6.59 -3.39
N ASP A 203 -8.07 -6.37 -4.01
CA ASP A 203 -8.44 -5.07 -4.55
C ASP A 203 -8.76 -4.15 -3.36
N ILE A 204 -8.57 -2.84 -3.54
CA ILE A 204 -9.02 -1.85 -2.57
C ILE A 204 -10.33 -1.24 -3.06
N ASP A 205 -11.39 -1.50 -2.31
CA ASP A 205 -12.71 -0.94 -2.56
C ASP A 205 -12.79 0.47 -1.95
N LEU A 206 -13.02 1.50 -2.77
CA LEU A 206 -13.02 2.89 -2.32
C LEU A 206 -14.32 3.63 -2.71
N ILE A 207 -14.75 4.55 -1.84
CA ILE A 207 -15.69 5.63 -2.18
C ILE A 207 -14.94 6.94 -1.98
N ILE A 208 -15.00 7.82 -2.99
CA ILE A 208 -14.28 9.10 -2.99
C ILE A 208 -15.29 10.23 -2.88
N LEU A 209 -15.14 11.06 -1.86
CA LEU A 209 -16.09 12.09 -1.50
C LEU A 209 -15.39 13.44 -1.29
N PHE A 210 -16.16 14.51 -1.46
CA PHE A 210 -15.72 15.85 -1.08
C PHE A 210 -16.88 16.66 -0.49
N ASP A 211 -16.59 17.43 0.54
CA ASP A 211 -17.53 18.35 1.18
C ASP A 211 -17.38 19.76 0.58
N ARG A 212 -18.45 20.25 -0.06
CA ARG A 212 -18.46 21.56 -0.71
C ARG A 212 -18.40 22.72 0.29
N GLU A 213 -18.80 22.50 1.54
CA GLU A 213 -18.75 23.52 2.59
C GLU A 213 -17.34 23.66 3.18
N VAL A 214 -16.52 22.60 3.10
CA VAL A 214 -15.15 22.59 3.64
C VAL A 214 -14.11 22.94 2.59
N VAL A 215 -14.25 22.44 1.35
CA VAL A 215 -13.27 22.68 0.27
C VAL A 215 -13.20 24.17 -0.07
N ARG A 216 -12.01 24.77 0.03
CA ARG A 216 -11.73 26.12 -0.50
C ARG A 216 -11.40 26.04 -1.99
N TYR A 217 -12.43 25.96 -2.83
CA TYR A 217 -12.25 25.82 -4.27
C TYR A 217 -12.14 27.19 -4.96
N VAL A 218 -11.09 27.39 -5.75
CA VAL A 218 -10.81 28.66 -6.47
C VAL A 218 -10.59 28.47 -7.98
N GLY A 219 -10.63 27.23 -8.46
CA GLY A 219 -10.42 26.90 -9.87
C GLY A 219 -11.53 27.41 -10.80
N ALA A 220 -11.21 27.50 -12.09
CA ALA A 220 -12.17 27.97 -13.11
C ALA A 220 -13.24 26.92 -13.50
N ARG A 221 -13.02 25.65 -13.18
CA ARG A 221 -13.95 24.54 -13.46
C ARG A 221 -14.90 24.33 -12.29
N SER A 222 -15.84 23.38 -12.36
CA SER A 222 -16.61 23.05 -11.17
C SER A 222 -15.77 22.20 -10.19
N PRO A 223 -16.01 22.28 -8.86
CA PRO A 223 -15.38 21.40 -7.87
C PRO A 223 -15.54 19.91 -8.24
N GLN A 224 -16.72 19.53 -8.71
CA GLN A 224 -17.03 18.18 -9.20
C GLN A 224 -16.08 17.75 -10.34
N GLN A 225 -15.83 18.62 -11.32
CA GLN A 225 -14.90 18.32 -12.42
C GLN A 225 -13.45 18.19 -11.94
N PHE A 226 -13.04 18.96 -10.92
CA PHE A 226 -11.71 18.85 -10.32
C PHE A 226 -11.55 17.52 -9.59
N PHE A 227 -12.43 17.20 -8.65
CA PHE A 227 -12.31 15.97 -7.85
C PHE A 227 -12.48 14.69 -8.66
N VAL A 228 -13.23 14.72 -9.77
CA VAL A 228 -13.24 13.58 -10.72
C VAL A 228 -11.90 13.38 -11.40
N ARG A 229 -11.19 14.45 -11.75
CA ARG A 229 -9.82 14.33 -12.30
C ARG A 229 -8.84 13.85 -11.23
N LEU A 230 -8.95 14.38 -10.01
CA LEU A 230 -8.15 13.94 -8.87
C LEU A 230 -8.35 12.44 -8.60
N ALA A 231 -9.59 11.96 -8.52
CA ALA A 231 -9.89 10.54 -8.35
C ALA A 231 -9.30 9.66 -9.45
N ARG A 232 -9.37 10.09 -10.71
CA ARG A 232 -8.73 9.36 -11.84
C ARG A 232 -7.21 9.32 -11.72
N LYS A 233 -6.57 10.41 -11.29
CA LYS A 233 -5.13 10.44 -11.01
C LYS A 233 -4.77 9.53 -9.83
N LEU A 234 -5.59 9.49 -8.78
CA LEU A 234 -5.39 8.59 -7.64
C LEU A 234 -5.42 7.12 -8.09
N VAL A 235 -6.44 6.71 -8.85
CA VAL A 235 -6.52 5.36 -9.43
C VAL A 235 -5.30 5.06 -10.29
N ARG A 236 -4.86 6.02 -11.14
CA ARG A 236 -3.65 5.87 -11.95
C ARG A 236 -2.40 5.62 -11.09
N ILE A 237 -2.19 6.42 -10.04
CA ILE A 237 -1.03 6.28 -9.14
C ILE A 237 -0.99 4.86 -8.55
N LEU A 238 -2.14 4.31 -8.17
CA LEU A 238 -2.25 3.02 -7.48
C LEU A 238 -2.18 1.82 -8.45
N GLU A 239 -2.84 1.90 -9.59
CA GLU A 239 -3.13 0.73 -10.45
C GLU A 239 -2.24 0.62 -11.70
N GLU A 240 -1.73 1.73 -12.24
CA GLU A 240 -0.93 1.70 -13.46
C GLU A 240 0.31 0.82 -13.29
N ARG A 241 0.57 -0.08 -14.25
CA ARG A 241 1.75 -0.94 -14.20
C ARG A 241 2.94 -0.22 -14.82
N THR A 242 4.01 -0.07 -14.05
CA THR A 242 5.30 0.45 -14.51
C THR A 242 6.37 -0.66 -14.43
N GLY A 243 7.63 -0.34 -14.72
CA GLY A 243 8.76 -1.25 -14.49
C GLY A 243 8.89 -1.72 -13.04
N ASP A 244 8.36 -0.94 -12.09
CA ASP A 244 8.34 -1.28 -10.66
C ASP A 244 7.10 -2.09 -10.23
N GLY A 245 6.16 -2.33 -11.13
CA GLY A 245 4.89 -2.99 -10.88
C GLY A 245 3.74 -2.00 -10.66
N TYR A 246 2.84 -2.35 -9.74
CA TYR A 246 1.69 -1.54 -9.33
C TYR A 246 1.51 -1.65 -7.81
N VAL A 247 0.73 -0.74 -7.22
CA VAL A 247 0.46 -0.71 -5.77
C VAL A 247 -0.76 -1.58 -5.45
N PHE A 248 -1.94 -1.16 -5.93
CA PHE A 248 -3.21 -1.87 -5.74
C PHE A 248 -4.08 -1.77 -6.99
N ARG A 249 -4.89 -2.79 -7.24
CA ARG A 249 -6.06 -2.67 -8.12
C ARG A 249 -7.15 -1.95 -7.34
N THR A 250 -7.82 -0.99 -7.98
CA THR A 250 -8.78 -0.13 -7.29
C THR A 250 -10.19 -0.39 -7.80
N ASP A 251 -11.13 -0.64 -6.89
CA ASP A 251 -12.54 -0.81 -7.22
C ASP A 251 -13.37 0.35 -6.66
N LEU A 252 -14.07 1.06 -7.54
CA LEU A 252 -14.94 2.19 -7.18
C LEU A 252 -16.43 1.84 -7.29
N ARG A 253 -16.79 0.56 -7.46
CA ARG A 253 -18.18 0.13 -7.72
C ARG A 253 -19.10 0.17 -6.51
N LEU A 254 -18.57 0.33 -5.30
CA LEU A 254 -19.39 0.49 -4.08
C LEU A 254 -19.90 1.92 -3.86
N ARG A 255 -19.50 2.88 -4.70
CA ARG A 255 -20.04 4.25 -4.64
C ARG A 255 -21.52 4.28 -5.05
N PRO A 256 -22.29 5.28 -4.60
CA PRO A 256 -23.69 5.50 -5.00
C PRO A 256 -23.90 5.36 -6.51
N ASP A 257 -24.85 4.52 -6.96
CA ASP A 257 -25.18 4.27 -8.38
C ASP A 257 -23.96 4.34 -9.33
N PRO A 258 -23.04 3.35 -9.27
CA PRO A 258 -21.76 3.40 -9.96
C PRO A 258 -21.90 3.41 -11.50
N GLY A 259 -23.09 3.11 -12.04
CA GLY A 259 -23.36 3.19 -13.48
C GLY A 259 -23.63 4.62 -13.96
N SER A 260 -24.20 5.46 -13.10
CA SER A 260 -24.62 6.81 -13.45
C SER A 260 -23.83 7.91 -12.75
N THR A 261 -23.08 7.58 -11.68
CA THR A 261 -22.33 8.58 -10.91
C THR A 261 -20.85 8.67 -11.30
N PRO A 262 -20.27 9.87 -11.18
CA PRO A 262 -18.84 10.06 -11.34
C PRO A 262 -18.01 9.31 -10.28
N PRO A 263 -16.71 9.07 -10.53
CA PRO A 263 -15.80 8.42 -9.57
C PRO A 263 -15.62 9.13 -8.22
N ALA A 264 -15.93 10.43 -8.14
CA ALA A 264 -15.94 11.21 -6.91
C ALA A 264 -17.26 11.96 -6.81
N LEU A 265 -17.85 12.08 -5.63
CA LEU A 265 -19.16 12.69 -5.39
C LEU A 265 -19.09 13.74 -4.28
N SER A 266 -19.99 14.72 -4.30
CA SER A 266 -20.16 15.57 -3.11
C SER A 266 -20.88 14.80 -2.00
N THR A 267 -20.57 15.11 -0.74
CA THR A 267 -21.24 14.53 0.44
C THR A 267 -22.77 14.64 0.35
N GLU A 268 -23.28 15.85 0.04
CA GLU A 268 -24.71 16.13 -0.18
C GLU A 268 -25.37 15.18 -1.19
N ALA A 269 -24.67 14.87 -2.29
CA ALA A 269 -25.21 14.01 -3.34
C ALA A 269 -25.24 12.54 -2.90
N ALA A 270 -24.21 12.11 -2.16
CA ALA A 270 -24.15 10.76 -1.60
C ALA A 270 -25.19 10.57 -0.48
N GLU A 271 -25.36 11.53 0.42
CA GLU A 271 -26.39 11.54 1.47
C GLU A 271 -27.80 11.44 0.87
N THR A 272 -28.11 12.32 -0.09
CA THR A 272 -29.40 12.31 -0.80
C THR A 272 -29.68 10.95 -1.41
N TYR A 273 -28.67 10.30 -2.00
CA TYR A 273 -28.81 8.96 -2.56
C TYR A 273 -29.11 7.91 -1.48
N TYR A 274 -28.32 7.86 -0.42
CA TYR A 274 -28.47 6.86 0.64
C TYR A 274 -29.80 6.99 1.41
N GLU A 275 -30.30 8.21 1.57
CA GLU A 275 -31.60 8.49 2.19
C GLU A 275 -32.79 8.11 1.29
N SER A 276 -32.68 8.34 -0.03
CA SER A 276 -33.82 8.18 -0.94
C SER A 276 -33.89 6.81 -1.61
N THR A 277 -32.83 6.39 -2.29
CA THR A 277 -32.83 5.23 -3.21
C THR A 277 -31.81 4.16 -2.83
N GLY A 278 -30.96 4.43 -1.84
CA GLY A 278 -29.96 3.48 -1.35
C GLY A 278 -30.58 2.12 -1.03
N GLN A 279 -29.91 1.06 -1.44
CA GLN A 279 -30.34 -0.32 -1.25
C GLN A 279 -29.81 -0.89 0.06
N ASN A 280 -30.51 -1.89 0.61
CA ASN A 280 -30.12 -2.49 1.89
C ASN A 280 -28.71 -3.10 1.89
N TRP A 281 -28.26 -3.62 0.75
CA TRP A 281 -26.90 -4.15 0.63
C TRP A 281 -25.83 -3.04 0.64
N GLU A 282 -26.14 -1.84 0.11
CA GLU A 282 -25.24 -0.69 0.17
C GLU A 282 -25.10 -0.20 1.61
N ARG A 283 -26.22 -0.14 2.35
CA ARG A 283 -26.21 0.15 3.79
C ARG A 283 -25.38 -0.88 4.57
N ALA A 284 -25.51 -2.17 4.23
CA ALA A 284 -24.69 -3.21 4.84
C ALA A 284 -23.19 -3.06 4.50
N ALA A 285 -22.86 -2.64 3.27
CA ALA A 285 -21.48 -2.36 2.89
C ALA A 285 -20.87 -1.19 3.69
N MET A 286 -21.68 -0.18 4.02
CA MET A 286 -21.26 0.97 4.83
C MET A 286 -20.88 0.60 6.28
N ILE A 287 -21.29 -0.55 6.81
CA ILE A 287 -20.89 -1.01 8.16
C ILE A 287 -19.36 -1.11 8.29
N LYS A 288 -18.68 -1.47 7.20
CA LYS A 288 -17.21 -1.56 7.15
C LYS A 288 -16.56 -0.27 6.64
N ALA A 289 -17.32 0.75 6.23
CA ALA A 289 -16.76 1.98 5.71
C ALA A 289 -15.95 2.70 6.79
N ARG A 290 -14.77 3.18 6.39
CA ARG A 290 -13.92 3.99 7.27
C ARG A 290 -13.11 4.98 6.44
N PRO A 291 -12.95 6.24 6.86
CA PRO A 291 -12.00 7.12 6.21
C PRO A 291 -10.60 6.50 6.24
N VAL A 292 -9.93 6.45 5.09
CA VAL A 292 -8.58 5.89 4.95
C VAL A 292 -7.57 6.91 4.45
N ALA A 293 -8.00 7.95 3.74
CA ALA A 293 -7.15 9.06 3.30
C ALA A 293 -7.95 10.35 3.13
N GLY A 294 -7.24 11.48 3.06
CA GLY A 294 -7.81 12.83 3.00
C GLY A 294 -8.24 13.35 4.37
N ASP A 295 -9.19 14.28 4.36
CA ASP A 295 -9.73 14.94 5.53
C ASP A 295 -10.48 13.95 6.44
N ARG A 296 -9.79 13.48 7.49
CA ARG A 296 -10.36 12.53 8.44
C ARG A 296 -11.58 13.09 9.17
N VAL A 297 -11.59 14.39 9.49
CA VAL A 297 -12.69 15.02 10.23
C VAL A 297 -13.95 15.07 9.37
N ALA A 298 -13.82 15.45 8.10
CA ALA A 298 -14.94 15.41 7.16
C ALA A 298 -15.44 13.97 6.93
N GLY A 299 -14.51 13.02 6.81
CA GLY A 299 -14.86 11.61 6.61
C GLY A 299 -15.54 10.95 7.81
N ASP A 300 -15.15 11.29 9.05
CA ASP A 300 -15.79 10.74 10.26
C ASP A 300 -17.17 11.37 10.53
N ARG A 301 -17.43 12.57 10.00
CA ARG A 301 -18.73 13.25 10.10
C ARG A 301 -19.78 12.65 9.15
N PHE A 302 -19.34 12.18 7.98
CA PHE A 302 -20.16 11.56 6.95
C PHE A 302 -20.54 10.12 7.34
#